data_AF-A0A969KMH1-F1
#
_entry.id   AF-A0A969KMH1-F1
#
_cell.length_a   1.000
_cell.length_b   1.000
_cell.length_c   1.000
_cell.angle_alpha   90.00
_cell.angle_beta   90.00
_cell.angle_gamma   90.00
#
_symmetry.space_group_name_H-M   'P 1'
#
loop_
_entity.id
_entity.type
_entity.pdbx_description
1 polymer ?
#
loop_
_entity_poly.entity_id
_entity_poly.type
_entity_poly.pdbx_seq_one_letter_code
_entity_poly.pdbx_strand_id
1 'polypeptide(L)'
;RLSVILGYAEALSDGKLQGSAEMFTVIHQEANHLNHLIDDLRTLSLADAGELHLHPIAVAPGDCLARAAAAHQGQAAEQHVTLRVDASDDLSEIWVDPERIAQVLGNLVSNALRHTPVGGEIVLGAHADGEHVLLSVADTGPGIAPEELAQHFRTFLPRRRLAHKQRCIWFGSAHRQIDH
;
A
#
# COMPACT_ATOMS: atom_id res chain seq x y z
N ARG A 1 -1.17 -9.79 -17.11
CA ARG A 1 -2.42 -9.92 -17.89
C ARG A 1 -3.00 -11.31 -17.70
N LEU A 2 -4.32 -11.45 -17.60
CA LEU A 2 -4.99 -12.75 -17.46
C LEU A 2 -4.57 -13.76 -18.56
N SER A 3 -4.34 -13.27 -19.79
CA SER A 3 -3.86 -14.08 -20.92
C SER A 3 -2.50 -14.74 -20.68
N VAL A 4 -1.63 -14.17 -19.85
CA VAL A 4 -0.30 -14.73 -19.52
C VAL A 4 -0.45 -15.90 -18.55
N ILE A 5 -1.30 -15.75 -17.53
CA ILE A 5 -1.59 -16.82 -16.56
C ILE A 5 -2.27 -18.00 -17.28
N LEU A 6 -3.28 -17.73 -18.11
CA LEU A 6 -3.98 -18.76 -18.87
C LEU A 6 -3.06 -19.47 -19.86
N GLY A 7 -2.23 -18.72 -20.61
CA GLY A 7 -1.30 -19.33 -21.57
C GLY A 7 -0.26 -20.24 -20.90
N TYR A 8 0.23 -19.86 -19.72
CA TYR A 8 1.13 -20.71 -18.95
C TYR A 8 0.43 -21.92 -18.32
N ALA A 9 -0.79 -21.75 -17.81
CA ALA A 9 -1.60 -22.85 -17.27
C ALA A 9 -1.96 -23.88 -18.35
N GLU A 10 -2.34 -23.43 -19.55
CA GLU A 10 -2.61 -24.29 -20.71
C GLU A 10 -1.36 -25.04 -21.17
N ALA A 11 -0.22 -24.35 -21.27
CA ALA A 11 1.03 -24.97 -21.70
C ALA A 11 1.58 -26.00 -20.69
N LEU A 12 1.35 -25.79 -19.39
CA LEU A 12 1.64 -26.78 -18.34
C LEU A 12 0.67 -27.95 -18.39
N SER A 13 -0.63 -27.70 -18.55
CA SER A 13 -1.66 -28.74 -18.65
C SER A 13 -1.49 -29.65 -19.87
N ASP A 14 -1.05 -29.08 -20.99
CA ASP A 14 -0.74 -29.82 -22.22
C ASP A 14 0.62 -30.52 -22.16
N GLY A 15 1.39 -30.36 -21.08
CA GLY A 15 2.74 -30.90 -20.94
C GLY A 15 3.77 -30.30 -21.91
N LYS A 16 3.42 -29.20 -22.60
CA LYS A 16 4.27 -28.50 -23.57
C LYS A 16 5.40 -27.72 -22.90
N LEU A 17 5.24 -27.36 -21.63
CA LEU A 17 6.25 -26.74 -20.79
C LEU A 17 6.45 -27.57 -19.52
N GLN A 18 7.70 -27.70 -19.09
CA GLN A 18 8.02 -28.18 -17.76
C GLN A 18 7.99 -26.98 -16.81
N GLY A 19 7.34 -27.12 -15.66
CA GLY A 19 7.27 -26.05 -14.67
C GLY A 19 8.67 -25.63 -14.23
N SER A 20 8.99 -24.35 -14.37
CA SER A 20 10.21 -23.74 -13.87
C SER A 20 9.90 -22.72 -12.77
N ALA A 21 10.86 -22.46 -11.88
CA ALA A 21 10.71 -21.47 -10.83
C ALA A 21 10.42 -20.05 -11.40
N GLU A 22 11.02 -19.70 -12.53
CA GLU A 22 10.76 -18.42 -13.20
C GLU A 22 9.30 -18.33 -13.69
N MET A 23 8.77 -19.43 -14.23
CA MET A 23 7.39 -19.49 -14.73
C MET A 23 6.37 -19.31 -13.60
N PHE A 24 6.57 -19.99 -12.47
CA PHE A 24 5.73 -19.81 -11.29
C PHE A 24 5.82 -18.40 -10.73
N THR A 25 7.00 -17.79 -10.76
CA THR A 25 7.20 -16.39 -10.36
C THR A 25 6.38 -15.44 -11.24
N VAL A 26 6.40 -15.62 -12.56
CA VAL A 26 5.60 -14.78 -13.48
C VAL A 26 4.09 -14.97 -13.27
N ILE A 27 3.62 -16.20 -13.11
CA ILE A 27 2.20 -16.48 -12.82
C ILE A 27 1.79 -15.80 -11.50
N HIS A 28 2.61 -15.91 -10.47
CA HIS A 28 2.34 -15.33 -9.15
C HIS A 28 2.30 -13.79 -9.19
N GLN A 29 3.25 -13.16 -9.89
CA GLN A 29 3.26 -11.70 -10.10
C GLN A 29 2.00 -11.22 -10.82
N GLU A 30 1.57 -11.96 -11.84
CA GLU A 30 0.40 -11.59 -12.63
C GLU A 30 -0.92 -11.82 -11.88
N ALA A 31 -1.00 -12.87 -11.06
CA ALA A 31 -2.14 -13.12 -10.18
C ALA A 31 -2.28 -12.01 -9.12
N ASN A 32 -1.17 -11.62 -8.50
CA ASN A 32 -1.17 -10.50 -7.56
C ASN A 32 -1.58 -9.18 -8.22
N HIS A 33 -1.11 -8.93 -9.45
CA HIS A 33 -1.54 -7.74 -10.19
C HIS A 33 -3.06 -7.72 -10.46
N LEU A 34 -3.66 -8.86 -10.81
CA LEU A 34 -5.11 -8.97 -10.99
C LEU A 34 -5.88 -8.77 -9.69
N ASN A 35 -5.40 -9.33 -8.57
CA ASN A 35 -6.00 -9.11 -7.27
C ASN A 35 -6.03 -7.62 -6.91
N HIS A 36 -4.94 -6.89 -7.14
CA HIS A 36 -4.92 -5.44 -6.91
C HIS A 36 -5.94 -4.68 -7.78
N LEU A 37 -6.09 -5.03 -9.06
CA LEU A 37 -7.08 -4.40 -9.94
C LEU A 37 -8.52 -4.66 -9.51
N ILE A 38 -8.79 -5.88 -9.00
CA ILE A 38 -10.11 -6.24 -8.45
C ILE A 38 -10.37 -5.45 -7.17
N ASP A 39 -9.39 -5.33 -6.28
CA ASP A 39 -9.52 -4.56 -5.04
C ASP A 39 -9.70 -3.06 -5.30
N ASP A 40 -8.98 -2.50 -6.27
CA ASP A 40 -9.14 -1.11 -6.70
C ASP A 40 -10.54 -0.87 -7.28
N LEU A 41 -11.02 -1.77 -8.15
CA LEU A 41 -12.37 -1.70 -8.73
C LEU A 41 -13.45 -1.82 -7.65
N ARG A 42 -13.27 -2.73 -6.69
CA ARG A 42 -14.18 -2.90 -5.56
C ARG A 42 -14.22 -1.64 -4.69
N THR A 43 -13.06 -1.04 -4.43
CA THR A 43 -12.95 0.19 -3.64
C THR A 43 -13.64 1.35 -4.36
N LEU A 44 -13.44 1.49 -5.68
CA LEU A 44 -14.12 2.48 -6.51
C LEU A 44 -15.64 2.27 -6.53
N SER A 45 -16.09 1.03 -6.74
CA SER A 45 -17.52 0.72 -6.79
C SER A 45 -18.24 0.99 -5.47
N LEU A 46 -17.58 0.74 -4.33
CA LEU A 46 -18.14 1.04 -3.01
C LEU A 46 -18.14 2.55 -2.71
N ALA A 47 -17.13 3.28 -3.19
CA ALA A 47 -17.07 4.73 -3.06
C ALA A 47 -18.14 5.43 -3.91
N ASP A 48 -18.31 5.02 -5.17
CA ASP A 48 -19.30 5.60 -6.10
C ASP A 48 -20.75 5.33 -5.67
N ALA A 49 -20.99 4.19 -4.98
CA ALA A 49 -22.31 3.85 -4.44
C ALA A 49 -22.64 4.57 -3.13
N GLY A 50 -21.69 5.25 -2.49
CA GLY A 50 -21.87 5.81 -1.14
C GLY A 50 -22.05 4.74 -0.05
N GLU A 51 -21.82 3.47 -0.36
CA GLU A 51 -21.99 2.31 0.52
C GLU A 51 -20.72 1.93 1.27
N LEU A 52 -19.66 2.75 1.17
CA LEU A 52 -18.44 2.56 1.94
C LEU A 52 -18.69 2.88 3.42
N HIS A 53 -19.26 1.91 4.13
CA HIS A 53 -19.40 1.95 5.57
C HIS A 53 -18.02 1.80 6.20
N LEU A 54 -17.53 2.88 6.80
CA LEU A 54 -16.32 2.85 7.61
C LEU A 54 -16.69 2.44 9.03
N HIS A 55 -15.90 1.55 9.62
CA HIS A 55 -16.01 1.19 11.03
C HIS A 55 -14.78 1.73 11.79
N PRO A 56 -14.69 3.06 11.98
CA PRO A 56 -13.53 3.65 12.64
C PRO A 56 -13.50 3.27 14.12
N ILE A 57 -12.36 2.76 14.55
CA ILE A 57 -12.01 2.53 15.95
C ILE A 57 -10.72 3.29 16.28
N ALA A 58 -10.46 3.51 17.56
CA ALA A 58 -9.18 4.05 18.00
C ALA A 58 -8.07 2.99 17.80
N VAL A 59 -7.01 3.36 17.09
CA VAL A 59 -5.87 2.49 16.80
C VAL A 59 -4.58 3.27 17.00
N ALA A 60 -3.57 2.62 17.59
CA ALA A 60 -2.22 3.17 17.64
C ALA A 60 -1.61 3.22 16.22
N PRO A 61 -1.08 4.37 15.77
CA PRO A 61 -0.43 4.49 14.46
C PRO A 61 0.66 3.43 14.21
N GLY A 62 1.45 3.12 15.24
CA GLY A 62 2.49 2.09 15.20
C GLY A 62 1.96 0.70 14.85
N ASP A 63 0.79 0.31 15.37
CA ASP A 63 0.20 -1.00 15.10
C ASP A 63 -0.23 -1.16 13.64
N CYS A 64 -0.80 -0.09 13.06
CA CYS A 64 -1.15 -0.05 11.64
C CYS A 64 0.09 -0.26 10.75
N LEU A 65 1.19 0.44 11.06
CA LEU A 65 2.44 0.34 10.30
C LEU A 65 3.13 -1.00 10.52
N ALA A 66 3.16 -1.52 11.74
CA ALA A 66 3.75 -2.82 12.06
C ALA A 66 3.03 -3.96 11.33
N ARG A 67 1.69 -3.93 11.30
CA ARG A 67 0.89 -4.90 10.55
C ARG A 67 1.17 -4.85 9.05
N ALA A 68 1.27 -3.65 8.47
CA ALA A 68 1.63 -3.47 7.07
C ALA A 68 3.06 -3.96 6.79
N ALA A 69 4.02 -3.64 7.67
CA ALA A 69 5.39 -4.11 7.55
C ALA A 69 5.46 -5.65 7.53
N ALA A 70 4.82 -6.29 8.51
CA ALA A 70 4.81 -7.74 8.66
C ALA A 70 4.26 -8.45 7.42
N ALA A 71 3.22 -7.91 6.79
CA ALA A 71 2.64 -8.48 5.56
C ALA A 71 3.60 -8.45 4.36
N HIS A 72 4.56 -7.54 4.34
CA HIS A 72 5.48 -7.33 3.20
C HIS A 72 6.94 -7.67 3.49
N GLN A 73 7.29 -8.07 4.73
CA GLN A 73 8.67 -8.42 5.11
C GLN A 73 9.28 -9.51 4.23
N GLY A 74 8.54 -10.58 3.92
CA GLY A 74 9.03 -11.67 3.07
C GLY A 74 9.40 -11.19 1.65
N GLN A 75 8.50 -10.42 1.03
CA GLN A 75 8.71 -9.86 -0.30
C GLN A 75 9.87 -8.85 -0.32
N ALA A 76 10.01 -8.02 0.72
CA ALA A 76 11.12 -7.09 0.86
C ALA A 76 12.47 -7.84 0.95
N ALA A 77 12.53 -8.91 1.76
CA ALA A 77 13.71 -9.74 1.90
C ALA A 77 14.10 -10.43 0.58
N GLU A 78 13.13 -10.99 -0.17
CA GLU A 78 13.35 -11.59 -1.49
C GLU A 78 13.93 -10.60 -2.52
N GLN A 79 13.56 -9.32 -2.41
CA GLN A 79 14.05 -8.26 -3.30
C GLN A 79 15.31 -7.55 -2.76
N HIS A 80 15.85 -8.01 -1.63
CA HIS A 80 16.96 -7.37 -0.91
C HIS A 80 16.72 -5.89 -0.60
N VAL A 81 15.49 -5.56 -0.20
CA VAL A 81 15.08 -4.23 0.23
C VAL A 81 14.88 -4.24 1.75
N THR A 82 15.46 -3.25 2.43
CA THR A 82 15.23 -3.06 3.87
C THR A 82 13.86 -2.46 4.10
N LEU A 83 12.99 -3.12 4.86
CA LEU A 83 11.69 -2.58 5.26
C LEU A 83 11.70 -2.33 6.77
N ARG A 84 11.52 -1.08 7.20
CA ARG A 84 11.47 -0.70 8.62
C ARG A 84 10.29 0.21 8.95
N VAL A 85 9.90 0.16 10.23
CA VAL A 85 8.91 1.06 10.82
C VAL A 85 9.63 2.12 11.64
N ASP A 86 9.20 3.36 11.50
CA ASP A 86 9.71 4.54 12.19
C ASP A 86 8.52 5.32 12.75
N ALA A 87 8.01 4.87 13.89
CA ALA A 87 6.85 5.45 14.55
C ALA A 87 7.23 5.86 15.96
N SER A 88 6.81 7.06 16.36
CA SER A 88 6.98 7.52 17.74
C SER A 88 6.00 6.80 18.66
N ASP A 89 6.47 6.32 19.81
CA ASP A 89 5.64 5.59 20.79
C ASP A 89 4.65 6.50 21.54
N ASP A 90 4.85 7.82 21.47
CA ASP A 90 4.10 8.88 22.12
C ASP A 90 3.02 9.52 21.23
N LEU A 91 2.69 8.89 20.09
CA LEU A 91 1.60 9.34 19.24
C LEU A 91 0.23 9.01 19.84
N SER A 92 -0.69 9.96 19.71
CA SER A 92 -2.09 9.73 20.04
C SER A 92 -2.73 8.71 19.09
N GLU A 93 -3.72 7.99 19.60
CA GLU A 93 -4.52 7.07 18.78
C GLU A 93 -5.28 7.84 17.68
N ILE A 94 -5.43 7.19 16.53
CA ILE A 94 -6.19 7.69 15.39
C ILE A 94 -7.49 6.92 15.22
N TRP A 95 -8.54 7.60 14.80
CA TRP A 95 -9.83 6.97 14.51
C TRP A 95 -9.89 6.54 13.04
N VAL A 96 -9.61 5.26 12.79
CA VAL A 96 -9.53 4.70 11.43
C VAL A 96 -10.20 3.33 11.37
N ASP A 97 -10.64 2.96 10.18
CA ASP A 97 -11.03 1.57 9.89
C ASP A 97 -9.75 0.73 9.68
N PRO A 98 -9.46 -0.26 10.54
CA PRO A 98 -8.20 -1.01 10.48
C PRO A 98 -8.00 -1.81 9.20
N GLU A 99 -9.08 -2.27 8.57
CA GLU A 99 -8.98 -3.04 7.32
C GLU A 99 -8.68 -2.11 6.16
N ARG A 100 -9.35 -0.96 6.11
CA ARG A 100 -9.15 0.03 5.07
C ARG A 100 -7.75 0.65 5.15
N ILE A 101 -7.27 0.98 6.35
CA ILE A 101 -5.94 1.56 6.47
C ILE A 101 -4.85 0.54 6.11
N ALA A 102 -5.02 -0.74 6.47
CA ALA A 102 -4.11 -1.80 6.07
C ALA A 102 -4.07 -1.97 4.54
N GLN A 103 -5.22 -1.91 3.87
CA GLN A 103 -5.31 -1.96 2.40
C GLN A 103 -4.54 -0.79 1.76
N VAL A 104 -4.75 0.42 2.26
CA VAL A 104 -4.08 1.62 1.75
C VAL A 104 -2.56 1.55 1.96
N LEU A 105 -2.11 1.22 3.17
CA LEU A 105 -0.68 1.06 3.47
C LEU A 105 -0.06 -0.06 2.64
N GLY A 106 -0.75 -1.20 2.48
CA GLY A 106 -0.28 -2.32 1.65
C GLY A 106 -0.10 -1.95 0.19
N ASN A 107 -1.03 -1.15 -0.37
CA ASN A 107 -0.89 -0.61 -1.72
C ASN A 107 0.31 0.32 -1.87
N LEU A 108 0.56 1.17 -0.86
CA LEU A 108 1.74 2.05 -0.86
C LEU A 108 3.05 1.27 -0.75
N VAL A 109 3.14 0.28 0.15
CA VAL A 109 4.33 -0.56 0.32
C VAL A 109 4.60 -1.39 -0.93
N SER A 110 3.56 -1.99 -1.51
CA SER A 110 3.69 -2.77 -2.74
C SER A 110 4.22 -1.93 -3.91
N ASN A 111 3.77 -0.67 -3.98
CA ASN A 111 4.31 0.27 -4.96
C ASN A 111 5.77 0.61 -4.66
N ALA A 112 6.11 0.90 -3.41
CA ALA A 112 7.48 1.19 -3.01
C ALA A 112 8.43 0.03 -3.36
N LEU A 113 8.05 -1.22 -3.06
CA LEU A 113 8.83 -2.42 -3.40
C LEU A 113 9.08 -2.54 -4.90
N ARG A 114 8.08 -2.27 -5.72
CA ARG A 114 8.21 -2.34 -7.20
C ARG A 114 9.28 -1.40 -7.76
N HIS A 115 9.52 -0.26 -7.10
CA HIS A 115 10.37 0.81 -7.62
C HIS A 115 11.68 0.97 -6.84
N THR A 116 11.82 0.34 -5.68
CA THR A 116 13.03 0.40 -4.88
C THR A 116 14.08 -0.54 -5.48
N PRO A 117 15.29 -0.07 -5.78
CA PRO A 117 16.35 -0.93 -6.29
C PRO A 117 16.85 -1.89 -5.20
N VAL A 118 17.50 -2.98 -5.63
CA VAL A 118 18.21 -3.93 -4.77
C VAL A 118 19.16 -3.18 -3.82
N GLY A 119 19.12 -3.49 -2.54
CA GLY A 119 19.88 -2.82 -1.48
C GLY A 119 19.29 -1.49 -1.02
N GLY A 120 18.13 -1.11 -1.54
CA GLY A 120 17.39 0.08 -1.10
C GLY A 120 16.63 -0.11 0.21
N GLU A 121 15.91 0.94 0.60
CA GLU A 121 15.15 1.00 1.85
C GLU A 121 13.74 1.54 1.62
N ILE A 122 12.79 0.99 2.39
CA ILE A 122 11.43 1.47 2.54
C ILE A 122 11.18 1.73 4.03
N VAL A 123 10.70 2.93 4.35
CA VAL A 123 10.43 3.38 5.71
C VAL A 123 8.94 3.68 5.86
N LEU A 124 8.30 3.00 6.80
CA LEU A 124 6.92 3.24 7.22
C LEU A 124 6.93 4.18 8.42
N GLY A 125 6.58 5.45 8.19
CA GLY A 125 6.69 6.52 9.17
C GLY A 125 5.35 6.92 9.79
N ALA A 126 5.33 7.22 11.08
CA ALA A 126 4.23 7.95 11.72
C ALA A 126 4.76 9.14 12.53
N HIS A 127 4.21 10.33 12.29
CA HIS A 127 4.60 11.56 12.98
C HIS A 127 3.38 12.40 13.35
N ALA A 128 3.46 13.13 14.46
CA ALA A 128 2.47 14.14 14.80
C ALA A 128 2.62 15.37 13.88
N ASP A 129 1.50 15.86 13.37
CA ASP A 129 1.39 17.14 12.66
C ASP A 129 0.19 17.92 13.21
N GLY A 130 0.44 18.73 14.23
CA GLY A 130 -0.61 19.43 14.96
C GLY A 130 -1.61 18.47 15.61
N GLU A 131 -2.89 18.61 15.25
CA GLU A 131 -4.00 17.75 15.70
C GLU A 131 -4.10 16.46 14.88
N HIS A 132 -3.18 16.21 13.96
CA HIS A 132 -3.21 15.09 13.03
C HIS A 132 -2.01 14.16 13.25
N VAL A 133 -2.16 12.91 12.83
CA VAL A 133 -1.04 11.99 12.63
C VAL A 133 -0.84 11.80 11.14
N LEU A 134 0.39 12.02 10.70
CA LEU A 134 0.84 11.76 9.36
C LEU A 134 1.40 10.35 9.28
N LEU A 135 0.75 9.49 8.48
CA LEU A 135 1.31 8.21 8.08
C LEU A 135 2.03 8.38 6.75
N SER A 136 3.25 7.84 6.63
CA SER A 136 4.04 7.96 5.42
C SER A 136 4.70 6.65 5.02
N VAL A 137 4.91 6.50 3.72
CA VAL A 137 5.74 5.45 3.12
C VAL A 137 6.78 6.15 2.27
N ALA A 138 8.04 6.03 2.67
CA ALA A 138 9.19 6.58 1.97
C ALA A 138 10.01 5.44 1.36
N ASP A 139 10.54 5.66 0.16
CA ASP A 139 11.37 4.67 -0.53
C ASP A 139 12.61 5.32 -1.17
N THR A 140 13.68 4.52 -1.33
CA THR A 140 14.92 4.98 -1.97
C THR A 140 14.95 4.80 -3.49
N GLY A 141 13.79 4.59 -4.13
CA GLY A 141 13.66 4.45 -5.57
C GLY A 141 14.00 5.72 -6.36
N PRO A 142 13.95 5.64 -7.70
CA PRO A 142 14.27 6.75 -8.59
C PRO A 142 13.29 7.95 -8.48
N GLY A 143 12.20 7.80 -7.71
CA GLY A 143 11.13 8.78 -7.60
C GLY A 143 10.14 8.66 -8.75
N ILE A 144 9.07 9.45 -8.68
CA ILE A 144 8.01 9.50 -9.69
C ILE A 144 8.12 10.84 -10.40
N ALA A 145 8.10 10.83 -11.74
CA ALA A 145 8.07 12.07 -12.51
C ALA A 145 6.78 12.86 -12.18
N PRO A 146 6.83 14.19 -12.01
CA PRO A 146 5.66 15.01 -11.67
C PRO A 146 4.43 14.77 -12.57
N GLU A 147 4.66 14.37 -13.81
CA GLU A 147 3.66 14.09 -14.83
C GLU A 147 2.92 12.75 -14.60
N GLU A 148 3.57 11.75 -13.99
CA GLU A 148 3.00 10.44 -13.67
C GLU A 148 2.13 10.46 -12.41
N LEU A 149 2.41 11.38 -11.48
CA LEU A 149 1.66 11.58 -10.23
C LEU A 149 0.16 11.84 -10.46
N ALA A 150 -0.20 12.54 -11.54
CA ALA A 150 -1.58 12.87 -11.89
C ALA A 150 -2.39 11.69 -12.43
N GLN A 151 -1.71 10.66 -12.96
CA GLN A 151 -2.37 9.51 -13.59
C GLN A 151 -2.64 8.38 -12.58
N HIS A 152 -1.83 8.28 -11.53
CA HIS A 152 -1.94 7.24 -10.50
C HIS A 152 -2.76 7.64 -9.27
N PHE A 153 -2.99 8.94 -9.02
CA PHE A 153 -3.78 9.42 -7.87
C PHE A 153 -4.94 10.31 -8.31
N ARG A 154 -6.11 9.71 -8.55
CA ARG A 154 -7.35 10.47 -8.83
C ARG A 154 -8.27 10.70 -7.61
N THR A 155 -7.99 10.17 -6.42
CA THR A 155 -9.03 10.18 -5.36
C THR A 155 -8.59 10.61 -3.94
N PHE A 156 -7.33 10.89 -3.61
CA PHE A 156 -6.95 11.00 -2.18
C PHE A 156 -6.29 12.29 -1.65
N LEU A 157 -6.13 13.39 -2.41
CA LEU A 157 -5.48 14.60 -1.84
C LEU A 157 -6.05 15.94 -2.37
N PRO A 158 -6.28 16.94 -1.50
CA PRO A 158 -6.30 18.34 -1.91
C PRO A 158 -4.90 18.74 -2.39
N ARG A 159 -4.83 19.36 -3.57
CA ARG A 159 -3.59 19.86 -4.20
C ARG A 159 -2.83 20.81 -3.26
N ARG A 160 -1.79 20.32 -2.60
CA ARG A 160 -0.64 21.14 -2.17
C ARG A 160 0.66 20.38 -2.43
N ARG A 161 1.62 21.10 -3.00
CA ARG A 161 2.92 20.64 -3.51
C ARG A 161 3.62 19.67 -2.55
N LEU A 162 3.89 18.45 -3.02
CA LEU A 162 4.93 17.59 -2.45
C LEU A 162 6.15 17.64 -3.37
N ALA A 163 7.27 18.12 -2.84
CA ALA A 163 8.58 17.95 -3.45
C ALA A 163 9.29 16.81 -2.71
N HIS A 164 9.72 15.80 -3.47
CA HIS A 164 10.56 14.64 -3.10
C HIS A 164 9.95 13.44 -2.35
N LYS A 165 10.16 12.25 -2.95
CA LYS A 165 10.38 10.88 -2.41
C LYS A 165 9.50 10.31 -1.27
N GLN A 166 8.43 10.98 -0.89
CA GLN A 166 7.60 10.58 0.25
C GLN A 166 6.12 10.59 -0.14
N ARG A 167 5.42 9.47 0.09
CA ARG A 167 3.97 9.38 -0.05
C ARG A 167 3.34 9.42 1.34
N CYS A 168 2.38 10.33 1.53
CA CYS A 168 1.84 10.69 2.83
C CYS A 168 0.31 10.64 2.86
N ILE A 169 -0.27 10.21 3.98
CA ILE A 169 -1.70 10.25 4.26
C ILE A 169 -1.91 10.87 5.65
N TRP A 170 -2.89 11.76 5.74
CA TRP A 170 -3.18 12.54 6.94
C TRP A 170 -4.43 11.98 7.63
N PHE A 171 -4.35 11.71 8.93
CA PHE A 171 -5.49 11.31 9.78
C PHE A 171 -5.61 12.27 10.96
N GLY A 172 -6.83 12.72 11.28
CA GLY A 172 -7.07 13.53 12.48
C GLY A 172 -7.11 12.72 13.76
N SER A 173 -6.57 13.28 14.84
CA SER A 173 -6.98 12.91 16.19
C SER A 173 -8.34 13.55 16.48
N ALA A 174 -9.23 12.83 17.16
CA ALA A 174 -10.54 13.35 17.53
C ALA A 174 -10.73 13.21 19.03
N HIS A 175 -10.49 14.30 19.75
CA HIS A 175 -11.27 14.62 20.95
C HIS A 175 -12.72 14.80 20.49
N ARG A 176 -13.51 13.73 20.53
CA ARG A 176 -14.94 13.84 20.19
C ARG A 176 -15.68 14.31 21.44
N GLN A 177 -15.99 15.60 21.46
CA GLN A 177 -17.14 16.11 22.17
C GLN A 177 -18.36 15.45 21.51
N ILE A 178 -18.93 14.47 22.21
CA ILE A 178 -20.23 13.90 21.91
C ILE A 178 -21.23 14.97 22.36
N ASP A 179 -21.90 15.62 21.43
CA ASP A 179 -23.17 16.29 21.71
C ASP A 179 -24.19 15.91 20.63
N HIS A 180 -25.42 15.80 21.12
CA HIS A 180 -26.60 15.09 20.62
C HIS A 180 -27.13 15.48 19.23
#